data_AF-A0A9D8D359-F1
#
_entry.id   AF-A0A9D8D359-F1
#
_cell.length_a   1.000
_cell.length_b   1.000
_cell.length_c   1.000
_cell.angle_alpha   90.00
_cell.angle_beta   90.00
_cell.angle_gamma   90.00
#
_symmetry.space_group_name_H-M   'P 1'
#
loop_
_entity.id
_entity.type
_entity.pdbx_description
1 polymer ?
#
loop_
_entity_poly.entity_id
_entity_poly.type
_entity_poly.pdbx_seq_one_letter_code
_entity_poly.pdbx_strand_id
1 'polypeptide(L)' 'RFGADYATTLAHWAQAFRARGRELGALGFDARFRRLWEFYLSYCEGGFRAGTLDVQQFHLARP' A
#
# COMPACT_ATOMS: atom_id res chain seq x y z
N ARG A 1 -14.47 7.41 -4.10
CA ARG A 1 -13.43 8.31 -4.65
C ARG A 1 -12.17 7.47 -4.69
N PHE A 2 -11.51 7.35 -5.84
CA PHE A 2 -10.46 6.35 -6.04
C PHE A 2 -9.32 6.43 -5.02
N GLY A 3 -8.93 7.62 -4.52
CA GLY A 3 -7.97 7.73 -3.43
C GLY A 3 -8.39 7.01 -2.15
N ALA A 4 -9.65 7.11 -1.72
CA ALA A 4 -10.16 6.39 -0.54
C ALA A 4 -10.21 4.86 -0.77
N ASP A 5 -10.51 4.45 -2.00
CA ASP A 5 -10.50 3.03 -2.38
C ASP A 5 -9.05 2.50 -2.37
N TYR A 6 -8.07 3.33 -2.77
CA TYR A 6 -6.65 2.99 -2.71
C TYR A 6 -6.12 2.92 -1.28
N ALA A 7 -6.58 3.78 -0.37
CA ALA A 7 -6.30 3.64 1.06
C ALA A 7 -6.77 2.29 1.60
N THR A 8 -7.98 1.86 1.22
CA THR A 8 -8.52 0.54 1.60
C THR A 8 -7.68 -0.61 1.04
N THR A 9 -7.21 -0.45 -0.20
CA THR A 9 -6.31 -1.43 -0.84
C THR A 9 -4.99 -1.57 -0.07
N LEU A 10 -4.37 -0.45 0.30
CA LEU A 10 -3.13 -0.45 1.08
C LEU A 10 -3.30 -1.06 2.47
N ALA A 11 -4.45 -0.83 3.13
CA ALA A 11 -4.77 -1.47 4.41
C ALA A 11 -4.85 -3.01 4.28
N HIS A 12 -5.52 -3.51 3.22
CA HIS A 12 -5.59 -4.95 2.94
C HIS A 12 -4.20 -5.53 2.66
N TRP A 13 -3.36 -4.83 1.90
CA TRP A 13 -1.99 -5.25 1.65
C TRP A 13 -1.14 -5.27 2.92
N ALA A 14 -1.25 -4.27 3.79
CA ALA A 14 -0.54 -4.24 5.07
C ALA A 14 -0.93 -5.42 5.96
N GLN A 15 -2.23 -5.74 6.04
CA GLN A 15 -2.71 -6.91 6.78
C GLN A 15 -2.16 -8.21 6.17
N ALA A 16 -2.23 -8.36 4.86
CA ALA A 16 -1.72 -9.52 4.12
C ALA A 16 -0.21 -9.71 4.29
N PHE A 17 0.56 -8.61 4.29
CA PHE A 17 2.01 -8.61 4.48
C PHE A 17 2.40 -9.06 5.90
N ARG A 18 1.75 -8.49 6.93
CA ARG A 18 1.97 -8.86 8.34
C ARG A 18 1.66 -10.34 8.59
N ALA A 19 0.56 -10.84 8.03
CA ALA A 19 0.15 -12.24 8.17
C ALA A 19 1.17 -13.24 7.60
N ARG A 20 1.90 -12.84 6.54
CA ARG A 20 2.91 -13.67 5.85
C ARG A 20 4.34 -13.42 6.32
N GLY A 21 4.51 -12.78 7.48
CA GLY A 21 5.82 -12.45 8.04
C GLY A 21 6.81 -13.61 8.18
N ARG A 22 6.33 -14.83 8.43
CA ARG A 22 7.17 -16.04 8.50
C ARG A 22 7.69 -16.47 7.14
N GLU A 23 6.83 -16.48 6.13
CA GLU A 23 7.19 -16.83 4.74
C GLU A 23 8.22 -15.83 4.18
N LEU A 24 8.07 -14.53 4.49
CA LEU A 24 9.03 -13.51 4.11
C LEU A 24 10.44 -13.80 4.65
N GLY A 25 10.54 -14.28 5.88
CA GLY A 25 11.83 -14.70 6.46
C GLY A 25 12.44 -15.88 5.71
N ALA A 26 11.63 -16.86 5.31
CA ALA A 26 12.09 -18.01 4.52
C ALA A 26 12.56 -17.61 3.11
N LEU A 27 12.02 -16.52 2.55
CA LEU A 27 12.45 -15.92 1.28
C LEU A 27 13.72 -15.06 1.40
N GLY A 28 14.32 -14.95 2.59
CA GLY A 28 15.53 -14.18 2.83
C GLY A 28 15.31 -12.70 3.15
N PHE A 29 14.05 -12.27 3.37
CA PHE A 29 13.77 -10.89 3.78
C PHE A 29 13.94 -10.72 5.29
N ASP A 30 14.88 -9.86 5.67
CA ASP A 30 15.21 -9.60 7.07
C ASP A 30 14.16 -8.72 7.78
N ALA A 31 14.34 -8.56 9.09
CA ALA A 31 13.45 -7.73 9.91
C ALA A 31 13.50 -6.24 9.52
N ARG A 32 14.61 -5.77 8.94
CA ARG A 32 14.76 -4.36 8.50
C ARG A 32 13.86 -4.11 7.30
N PHE A 33 13.87 -5.00 6.31
CA PHE A 33 13.00 -4.95 5.15
C PHE A 33 11.53 -4.98 5.56
N ARG A 34 11.17 -5.88 6.49
CA ARG A 34 9.79 -5.98 6.98
C ARG A 34 9.29 -4.69 7.60
N ARG A 35 10.09 -4.05 8.47
CA ARG A 35 9.74 -2.75 9.06
C ARG A 35 9.61 -1.65 8.02
N LEU A 36 10.52 -1.61 7.04
CA LEU A 36 10.46 -0.63 5.95
C LEU A 36 9.17 -0.77 5.15
N TRP A 37 8.78 -1.99 4.79
CA TRP A 37 7.56 -2.23 4.01
C TRP A 37 6.28 -1.96 4.80
N GLU A 38 6.25 -2.32 6.09
CA GLU A 38 5.12 -1.96 6.96
C GLU A 38 4.97 -0.45 7.10
N PHE A 39 6.09 0.28 7.23
CA PHE A 39 6.10 1.73 7.25
C PHE A 39 5.60 2.29 5.92
N TYR A 40 6.12 1.82 4.79
CA TYR A 40 5.72 2.30 3.47
C TYR A 40 4.21 2.15 3.23
N LEU A 41 3.65 0.96 3.50
CA LEU A 41 2.21 0.72 3.28
C LEU A 41 1.34 1.63 4.16
N SER A 42 1.73 1.78 5.43
CA SER A 42 0.98 2.60 6.39
C SER A 42 1.11 4.11 6.07
N TYR A 43 2.30 4.55 5.66
CA TYR A 43 2.55 5.94 5.26
C TYR A 43 1.74 6.32 4.02
N CYS A 44 1.76 5.46 2.99
CA CYS A 44 0.96 5.67 1.79
C CYS A 44 -0.54 5.66 2.10
N GLU A 45 -1.03 4.71 2.91
CA GLU A 45 -2.43 4.67 3.35
C GLU A 45 -2.83 6.01 3.99
N GLY A 46 -2.00 6.51 4.91
CA GLY A 46 -2.20 7.80 5.57
C GLY A 46 -2.30 8.96 4.57
N GLY A 47 -1.43 9.00 3.56
CA GLY A 47 -1.47 10.03 2.51
C GLY A 47 -2.78 10.03 1.72
N PHE A 48 -3.28 8.85 1.34
CA PHE A 48 -4.58 8.73 0.65
C PHE A 48 -5.76 9.06 1.58
N ARG A 49 -5.74 8.63 2.85
CA ARG A 49 -6.79 8.98 3.82
C ARG A 49 -6.84 10.47 4.14
N ALA A 50 -5.67 11.12 4.21
CA ALA A 50 -5.54 12.55 4.45
C ALA A 50 -5.91 13.42 3.23
N GLY A 51 -6.09 12.80 2.05
CA GLY A 51 -6.36 13.51 0.80
C GLY A 51 -5.16 14.28 0.25
N THR A 52 -3.94 13.99 0.73
CA THR A 52 -2.71 14.55 0.16
C THR A 52 -2.26 13.78 -1.09
N LEU A 53 -2.81 12.58 -1.30
CA LEU A 53 -2.64 11.74 -2.49
C LEU A 53 -4.02 11.34 -3.06
N ASP A 54 -4.07 11.09 -4.37
CA ASP A 54 -5.27 10.59 -5.04
C ASP A 54 -4.92 9.68 -6.23
N VAL A 55 -5.90 8.91 -6.70
CA VAL A 55 -5.81 8.08 -7.90
C VAL A 55 -6.78 8.64 -8.93
N GLN A 56 -6.30 8.85 -10.16
CA GLN A 56 -7.12 9.37 -11.25
C GLN A 56 -7.17 8.37 -12.39
N GLN A 57 -8.35 8.25 -13.01
CA GLN A 57 -8.53 7.45 -14.23
C GLN A 57 -8.93 8.41 -15.35
N PHE A 58 -8.05 8.53 -16.35
CA PHE A 58 -8.28 9.36 -17.52
C PHE A 58 -8.53 8.47 -18.73
N HIS A 59 -9.64 8.72 -19.42
CA HIS A 59 -9.86 8.19 -20.76
C HIS A 59 -9.60 9.33 -21.75
N LEU A 60 -8.63 9.13 -22.63
CA LEU A 60 -8.22 10.12 -23.63
C LEU A 60 -8.64 9.63 -25.01
N ALA A 61 -9.44 10.42 -25.72
CA ALA A 61 -9.85 10.15 -27.09
C ALA A 61 -9.53 11.36 -27.97
N ARG A 62 -9.18 11.11 -29.23
CA ARG A 62 -9.06 12.17 -30.25
C ARG A 62 -10.48 12.58 -30.66
N PRO A 63 -10.76 13.88 -30.88
CA PRO A 63 -12.05 14.32 -31.41
C PRO A 63 -12.37 13.65 -32.76
#